data_AF-A0A8H4RUD3-F1
#
_entry.id   AF-A0A8H4RUD3-F1
#
_cell.length_a   1.000
_cell.length_b   1.000
_cell.length_c   1.000
_cell.angle_alpha   90.00
_cell.angle_beta   90.00
_cell.angle_gamma   90.00
#
_symmetry.space_group_name_H-M   'P 1'
#
loop_
_entity.id
_entity.type
_entity.pdbx_description
1 polymer ?
#
loop_
_entity_poly.entity_id
_entity_poly.type
_entity_poly.pdbx_seq_one_letter_code
_entity_poly.pdbx_strand_id
1 'polypeptide(L)'
;MRPLTETETSTLFSKLANYTGTSLKALIAPLDNGPNADRFVFRVVQSRCYYVRLSLANLATSIARDKLLSLGTCLGKFTKSGKFRLHITALPILAEHARYKVWVKGKSSVQTARKFKPRWTFAD
;
A
#
# COMPACT_ATOMS: atom_id res chain seq x y z
N MET A 1 18.24 -3.91 2.44
CA MET A 1 17.22 -3.24 1.62
C MET A 1 17.64 -3.24 0.17
N ARG A 2 16.74 -3.66 -0.72
CA ARG A 2 16.96 -3.70 -2.16
C ARG A 2 15.80 -2.99 -2.87
N PRO A 3 16.05 -2.27 -3.99
CA PRO A 3 14.97 -1.80 -4.87
C PRO A 3 14.24 -2.99 -5.52
N LEU A 4 12.96 -2.81 -5.88
CA LEU A 4 12.19 -3.86 -6.56
C LEU A 4 12.75 -4.11 -7.97
N THR A 5 12.63 -5.34 -8.44
CA THR A 5 12.82 -5.64 -9.88
C THR A 5 11.62 -5.20 -10.69
N GLU A 6 11.76 -5.13 -12.01
CA GLU A 6 10.66 -4.85 -12.93
C GLU A 6 9.51 -5.87 -12.79
N THR A 7 9.85 -7.15 -12.64
CA THR A 7 8.88 -8.24 -12.45
C THR A 7 8.12 -8.11 -11.12
N GLU A 8 8.81 -7.83 -10.02
CA GLU A 8 8.21 -7.58 -8.70
C GLU A 8 7.35 -6.33 -8.71
N THR A 9 7.78 -5.30 -9.43
CA THR A 9 7.10 -4.01 -9.55
C THR A 9 5.78 -4.17 -10.31
N SER A 10 5.80 -4.89 -11.45
CA SER A 10 4.59 -5.20 -12.21
C SER A 10 3.58 -5.98 -11.38
N THR A 11 4.00 -7.05 -10.70
CA THR A 11 3.09 -7.86 -9.87
C THR A 11 2.51 -7.10 -8.68
N LEU A 12 3.29 -6.22 -8.06
CA LEU A 12 2.83 -5.32 -7.00
C LEU A 12 1.78 -4.33 -7.53
N PHE A 13 2.07 -3.65 -8.64
CA PHE A 13 1.13 -2.69 -9.22
C PHE A 13 -0.13 -3.32 -9.76
N SER A 14 -0.06 -4.50 -10.40
CA SER A 14 -1.25 -5.24 -10.80
C SER A 14 -2.14 -5.56 -9.59
N LYS A 15 -1.53 -5.89 -8.45
CA LYS A 15 -2.31 -6.20 -7.24
C LYS A 15 -2.94 -4.97 -6.61
N LEU A 16 -2.22 -3.85 -6.56
CA LEU A 16 -2.73 -2.58 -6.04
C LEU A 16 -3.80 -1.97 -6.96
N ALA A 17 -3.64 -2.09 -8.28
CA ALA A 17 -4.59 -1.60 -9.28
C ALA A 17 -6.00 -2.18 -9.09
N ASN A 18 -6.11 -3.41 -8.60
CA ASN A 18 -7.40 -4.02 -8.28
C ASN A 18 -8.18 -3.26 -7.20
N TYR A 19 -7.51 -2.53 -6.30
CA TYR A 19 -8.14 -1.79 -5.21
C TYR A 19 -8.26 -0.28 -5.49
N THR A 20 -7.21 0.33 -6.05
CA THR A 20 -7.12 1.79 -6.23
C THR A 20 -7.30 2.24 -7.68
N GLY A 21 -7.21 1.33 -8.66
CA GLY A 21 -7.27 1.63 -10.08
C GLY A 21 -6.32 2.76 -10.52
N THR A 22 -6.83 3.83 -11.13
CA THR A 22 -6.04 4.96 -11.65
C THR A 22 -5.38 5.81 -10.58
N SER A 23 -5.83 5.75 -9.33
CA SER A 23 -5.31 6.57 -8.22
C SER A 23 -3.93 6.11 -7.74
N LEU A 24 -3.32 5.07 -8.36
CA LEU A 24 -1.95 4.64 -8.08
C LEU A 24 -0.91 5.71 -8.32
N LYS A 25 -1.14 6.63 -9.27
CA LYS A 25 -0.21 7.72 -9.57
C LYS A 25 -0.03 8.65 -8.37
N ALA A 26 -1.07 8.82 -7.55
CA ALA A 26 -1.01 9.64 -6.34
C ALA A 26 -0.08 9.05 -5.28
N LEU A 27 0.08 7.72 -5.22
CA LEU A 27 0.95 7.06 -4.24
C LEU A 27 2.45 7.26 -4.51
N ILE A 28 2.81 7.57 -5.76
CA ILE A 28 4.19 7.78 -6.21
C ILE A 28 4.47 9.28 -6.41
N ALA A 29 3.41 10.10 -6.42
CA ALA A 29 3.54 11.53 -6.59
C ALA A 29 4.43 12.12 -5.49
N PRO A 30 5.28 13.11 -5.83
CA PRO A 30 6.07 13.82 -4.85
C PRO A 30 5.14 14.57 -3.88
N LEU A 31 5.51 14.61 -2.60
CA LEU A 31 4.70 15.25 -1.57
C LEU A 31 4.65 16.79 -1.71
N ASP A 32 5.62 17.35 -2.44
CA ASP A 32 5.78 18.77 -2.68
C ASP A 32 6.33 18.99 -4.11
N ASN A 33 6.14 20.17 -4.69
CA ASN A 33 6.65 20.54 -6.01
C ASN A 33 8.07 21.15 -5.95
N GLY A 34 8.71 21.13 -4.77
CA GLY A 34 10.07 21.64 -4.56
C GLY A 34 11.19 20.73 -5.10
N PRO A 35 12.40 21.27 -5.31
CA PRO A 35 13.54 20.54 -5.89
C PRO A 35 14.06 19.38 -5.02
N ASN A 36 13.80 19.40 -3.71
CA ASN A 36 14.15 18.35 -2.74
C ASN A 36 12.90 17.68 -2.14
N ALA A 37 11.81 17.57 -2.89
CA ALA A 37 10.59 16.98 -2.39
C ALA A 37 10.79 15.49 -2.04
N ASP A 38 10.41 15.14 -0.82
CA ASP A 38 10.38 13.75 -0.37
C ASP A 38 9.34 12.99 -1.19
N ARG A 39 9.77 11.86 -1.75
CA ARG A 39 8.90 10.94 -2.50
C ARG A 39 8.80 9.63 -1.75
N PHE A 40 7.67 8.96 -1.91
CA PHE A 40 7.54 7.60 -1.40
C PHE A 40 8.14 6.59 -2.39
N VAL A 41 8.85 5.62 -1.83
CA VAL A 41 9.57 4.59 -2.56
C VAL A 41 9.23 3.22 -1.97
N PHE A 42 9.13 2.22 -2.83
CA PHE A 42 8.97 0.83 -2.42
C PHE A 42 10.34 0.18 -2.24
N ARG A 43 10.55 -0.47 -1.09
CA ARG A 43 11.78 -1.21 -0.79
C ARG A 43 11.46 -2.62 -0.31
N VAL A 44 12.32 -3.58 -0.67
CA VAL A 44 12.19 -4.97 -0.24
C VAL A 44 13.24 -5.34 0.81
N VAL A 45 12.78 -6.03 1.85
CA VAL A 45 13.62 -6.67 2.89
C VAL A 45 13.07 -8.06 3.17
N GLN A 46 13.91 -9.10 3.08
CA GLN A 46 13.55 -10.49 3.40
C GLN A 46 12.19 -10.92 2.80
N SER A 47 11.92 -10.56 1.54
CA SER A 47 10.67 -10.82 0.79
C SER A 47 9.42 -10.01 1.20
N ARG A 48 9.54 -9.03 2.11
CA ARG A 48 8.49 -8.07 2.46
C ARG A 48 8.70 -6.75 1.73
N CYS A 49 7.62 -6.18 1.21
CA CYS A 49 7.62 -4.88 0.56
C CYS A 49 7.13 -3.81 1.54
N TYR A 50 7.92 -2.75 1.65
CA TYR A 50 7.68 -1.61 2.51
C TYR A 50 7.45 -0.36 1.67
N TYR A 51 6.53 0.49 2.12
CA TYR A 51 6.28 1.81 1.58
C TYR A 51 6.88 2.85 2.55
N VAL A 52 7.87 3.59 2.07
CA VAL A 52 8.74 4.43 2.91
C VAL A 52 9.11 5.70 2.15
N ARG A 53 9.36 6.80 2.87
CA ARG A 53 9.93 8.02 2.27
C ARG A 53 11.38 7.79 1.82
N LEU A 54 11.81 8.47 0.77
CA LEU A 54 13.17 8.38 0.25
C LEU A 54 14.21 8.77 1.31
N SER A 55 13.99 9.85 2.06
CA SER A 55 14.83 10.27 3.19
C SER A 55 15.06 9.15 4.22
N LEU A 56 13.98 8.51 4.67
CA LEU A 56 14.03 7.37 5.60
C LEU A 56 14.72 6.14 4.99
N ALA A 57 14.47 5.86 3.71
CA ALA A 57 15.12 4.76 3.02
C ALA A 57 16.64 4.96 2.91
N ASN A 58 17.09 6.20 2.71
CA ASN A 58 18.52 6.54 2.66
C ASN A 58 19.18 6.39 4.03
N LEU A 59 18.55 6.88 5.09
CA LEU A 59 19.08 6.72 6.47
C LEU A 59 19.17 5.25 6.87
N ALA A 60 18.15 4.47 6.52
CA ALA A 60 18.09 3.07 6.87
C ALA A 60 19.11 2.19 6.10
N THR A 61 19.83 2.72 5.09
CA THR A 61 20.94 2.00 4.45
C THR A 61 22.13 1.78 5.39
N SER A 62 22.27 2.60 6.44
CA SER A 62 23.32 2.48 7.46
C SER A 62 23.16 1.25 8.37
N ILE A 63 21.97 0.64 8.40
CA ILE A 63 21.64 -0.48 9.29
C ILE A 63 21.78 -1.80 8.54
N ALA A 64 22.45 -2.78 9.16
CA ALA A 64 22.61 -4.13 8.62
C ALA A 64 21.25 -4.82 8.40
N ARG A 65 21.14 -5.62 7.33
CA ARG A 65 19.89 -6.27 6.91
C ARG A 65 19.29 -7.19 7.97
N ASP A 66 20.12 -7.84 8.76
CA ASP A 66 19.69 -8.82 9.76
C ASP A 66 19.14 -8.15 11.03
N LYS A 67 19.59 -6.93 11.31
CA LYS A 67 19.11 -6.13 12.46
C LYS A 67 17.83 -5.34 12.14
N LEU A 68 17.42 -5.33 10.87
CA LEU A 68 16.37 -4.48 10.38
C LEU A 68 15.05 -5.26 10.27
N LEU A 69 14.16 -5.08 11.24
CA LEU A 69 12.87 -5.77 11.32
C LEU A 69 11.81 -5.21 10.35
N SER A 70 11.59 -3.89 10.39
CA SER A 70 10.54 -3.22 9.61
C SER A 70 10.88 -1.77 9.36
N LEU A 71 10.38 -1.20 8.24
CA LEU A 71 10.58 0.20 7.89
C LEU A 71 9.30 0.80 7.34
N GLY A 72 8.79 1.85 7.96
CA GLY A 72 7.56 2.48 7.53
C GLY A 72 6.39 1.49 7.50
N THR A 73 5.61 1.51 6.43
CA THR A 73 4.39 0.70 6.33
C THR A 73 4.63 -0.56 5.50
N CYS A 74 4.39 -1.72 6.12
CA CYS A 74 4.35 -3.00 5.41
C CYS A 74 3.15 -3.03 4.46
N LEU A 75 3.39 -3.17 3.15
CA LEU A 75 2.31 -3.43 2.21
C LEU A 75 2.00 -4.92 2.12
N GLY A 76 3.06 -5.74 2.15
CA GLY A 76 2.88 -7.18 2.14
C GLY A 76 4.15 -7.94 1.85
N LYS A 77 3.99 -9.15 1.34
CA LYS A 77 5.12 -10.04 1.03
C LYS A 77 4.95 -10.75 -0.30
N PHE A 78 6.08 -11.05 -0.93
CA PHE A 78 6.15 -11.94 -2.08
C PHE A 78 6.12 -13.39 -1.61
N THR A 79 5.30 -14.22 -2.26
CA THR A 79 5.35 -15.67 -2.07
C THR A 79 6.51 -16.27 -2.87
N LYS A 80 6.89 -17.51 -2.55
CA LYS A 80 7.87 -18.28 -3.34
C LYS A 80 7.45 -18.41 -4.81
N SER A 81 6.15 -18.39 -5.10
CA SER A 81 5.58 -18.40 -6.46
C SER A 81 5.60 -17.03 -7.16
N GLY A 82 6.22 -16.00 -6.59
CA GLY A 82 6.29 -14.66 -7.17
C GLY A 82 5.00 -13.84 -7.08
N LYS A 83 3.96 -14.34 -6.39
CA LYS A 83 2.69 -13.61 -6.22
C LYS A 83 2.78 -12.67 -5.03
N PHE A 84 2.24 -11.45 -5.17
CA PHE A 84 2.19 -10.49 -4.07
C PHE A 84 0.96 -10.71 -3.18
N ARG A 85 1.20 -10.94 -1.88
CA ARG A 85 0.16 -11.02 -0.85
C ARG A 85 0.16 -9.75 -0.02
N LEU A 86 -0.95 -9.01 -0.10
CA LEU A 86 -1.20 -7.81 0.71
C LEU A 86 -1.47 -8.16 2.17
N HIS A 87 -0.98 -7.32 3.07
CA HIS A 87 -1.25 -7.37 4.51
C HIS A 87 -2.22 -6.26 4.91
N ILE A 88 -2.93 -6.43 6.04
CA ILE A 88 -3.90 -5.44 6.55
C ILE A 88 -3.26 -4.08 6.87
N THR A 89 -1.97 -4.06 7.14
CA THR A 89 -1.18 -2.83 7.37
C THR A 89 -1.17 -1.88 6.17
N ALA A 90 -1.48 -2.37 4.97
CA ALA A 90 -1.64 -1.53 3.78
C ALA A 90 -2.98 -0.77 3.74
N LEU A 91 -3.95 -1.15 4.57
CA LEU A 91 -5.32 -0.64 4.50
C LEU A 91 -5.41 0.89 4.65
N PRO A 92 -4.69 1.57 5.57
CA PRO A 92 -4.80 3.03 5.70
C PRO A 92 -4.46 3.77 4.40
N ILE A 93 -3.44 3.29 3.69
CA ILE A 93 -2.97 3.88 2.42
C ILE A 93 -3.96 3.55 1.28
N LEU A 94 -4.48 2.33 1.27
CA LEU A 94 -5.40 1.89 0.22
C LEU A 94 -6.81 2.46 0.40
N ALA A 95 -7.27 2.68 1.63
CA ALA A 95 -8.62 3.10 1.95
C ALA A 95 -8.94 4.51 1.42
N GLU A 96 -7.94 5.40 1.41
CA GLU A 96 -8.07 6.75 0.87
C GLU A 96 -8.36 6.72 -0.63
N HIS A 97 -7.69 5.81 -1.36
CA HIS A 97 -7.77 5.70 -2.81
C HIS A 97 -8.67 4.56 -3.31
N ALA A 98 -9.38 3.86 -2.41
CA ALA A 98 -10.20 2.72 -2.76
C ALA A 98 -11.41 3.13 -3.60
N ARG A 99 -11.55 2.52 -4.78
CA ARG A 99 -12.68 2.77 -5.69
C ARG A 99 -13.99 2.16 -5.19
N TYR A 100 -13.90 0.94 -4.68
CA TYR A 100 -15.05 0.18 -4.21
C TYR A 100 -14.96 0.03 -2.70
N LYS A 101 -15.90 0.66 -1.98
CA LYS A 101 -16.00 0.62 -0.51
C LYS A 101 -17.28 -0.11 -0.13
N VAL A 102 -17.15 -1.09 0.76
CA VAL A 102 -18.28 -1.84 1.32
C VAL A 102 -18.43 -1.46 2.78
N TRP A 103 -19.59 -0.94 3.15
CA TRP A 103 -19.94 -0.62 4.52
C TRP A 103 -20.70 -1.79 5.13
N VAL A 104 -20.19 -2.32 6.23
CA VAL A 104 -20.80 -3.45 6.94
C VAL A 104 -21.65 -2.88 8.07
N LYS A 105 -22.96 -3.18 8.06
CA LYS A 105 -23.86 -2.83 9.17
C LYS A 105 -23.63 -3.85 10.30
N GLY A 106 -23.55 -3.39 11.55
CA GLY A 106 -23.11 -4.18 12.72
C GLY A 106 -23.88 -5.46 13.08
N LYS A 107 -24.82 -5.93 12.24
CA LYS A 107 -25.53 -7.21 12.42
C LYS A 107 -24.99 -8.36 11.56
N SER A 108 -23.93 -8.16 10.76
CA SER A 108 -23.49 -9.13 9.73
C SER A 108 -22.03 -9.60 9.87
N SER A 109 -21.58 -9.95 11.09
CA SER A 109 -20.32 -10.73 11.22
C SER A 109 -20.50 -12.20 10.77
N VAL A 110 -21.75 -12.64 10.56
CA VAL A 110 -22.11 -13.91 9.94
C VAL A 110 -23.20 -13.63 8.89
N GLN A 111 -23.01 -14.07 7.65
CA GLN A 111 -23.92 -13.94 6.50
C GLN A 111 -24.00 -12.56 5.80
N THR A 112 -23.28 -12.54 4.68
CA THR A 112 -23.62 -11.92 3.39
C THR A 112 -24.93 -11.14 3.35
N ALA A 113 -24.84 -9.82 3.16
CA ALA A 113 -25.99 -9.04 2.75
C ALA A 113 -25.64 -8.13 1.57
N ARG A 114 -25.99 -8.61 0.37
CA ARG A 114 -26.37 -7.76 -0.75
C ARG A 114 -27.57 -6.91 -0.31
N LYS A 115 -27.39 -5.59 -0.24
CA LYS A 115 -28.38 -4.64 -0.79
C LYS A 115 -27.79 -3.23 -0.84
N PHE A 116 -27.53 -2.82 -2.08
CA PHE A 116 -27.36 -1.44 -2.50
C PHE A 116 -28.61 -0.63 -2.11
N LYS A 117 -28.44 0.50 -1.39
CA LYS A 117 -29.16 1.74 -1.68
C LYS A 117 -28.34 2.95 -1.21
N PRO A 118 -28.06 3.92 -2.09
CA PRO A 118 -27.39 5.17 -1.74
C PRO A 118 -28.44 6.15 -1.21
N ARG A 119 -28.10 6.88 -0.13
CA ARG A 119 -28.78 8.14 0.16
C ARG A 119 -27.78 9.06 0.84
N TRP A 120 -27.20 9.92 0.00
CA TRP A 120 -26.62 11.18 0.42
C TRP A 120 -27.65 11.91 1.28
N THR A 121 -27.30 12.16 2.54
CA THR A 121 -27.79 13.31 3.30
C THR A 121 -26.60 13.84 4.06
N PHE A 122 -26.02 14.91 3.50
CA PHE A 122 -25.38 15.97 4.25
C PHE A 122 -26.37 16.45 5.33
N ALA A 123 -25.92 16.54 6.57
CA ALA A 123 -26.49 17.40 7.60
C ALA A 123 -25.36 17.66 8.62
N ASP A 124 -24.83 18.86 8.50
CA ASP A 124 -24.03 19.69 9.42
C ASP A 124 -22.69 19.17 9.97
#